data_AF-A0A7Y7C8K6-F1
#
_entry.id   AF-A0A7Y7C8K6-F1
#
_cell.length_a   1.000
_cell.length_b   1.000
_cell.length_c   1.000
_cell.angle_alpha   90.00
_cell.angle_beta   90.00
_cell.angle_gamma   90.00
#
_symmetry.space_group_name_H-M   'P 1'
#
loop_
_entity.id
_entity.type
_entity.pdbx_description
1 polymer ?
#
loop_
_entity_poly.entity_id
_entity_poly.type
_entity_poly.pdbx_seq_one_letter_code
_entity_poly.pdbx_strand_id
1 'polypeptide(L)'
;MNGHPPESAKPKPPRRWRMMGPGLALLVLGGTGLYGLLSRTTAAPSATTPSGTPTPQAHAPAPRPAALATKRVEAPVAAPAGTAPTKDEARVAKEQREAARQSAREYRAGRFNAFFRKEVFVEELTREGGARIVALRNELADPTALQQLPPGAQFLETKPEPVLERMAMIDLLFELAPQEPTAREAMTSLALTPIDSTLPDSVKKGLVGEKYDLLFRLAQVDRQLAVDTYSKLENPRLKDLLREALFAGLAESGANPDEVRRMTAHL
;
A
#
# COMPACT_ATOMS: atom_id res chain seq x y z
N MET A 1 56.70 49.07 2.50
CA MET A 1 56.34 47.72 3.02
C MET A 1 54.87 47.51 2.69
N ASN A 2 54.60 46.67 1.69
CA ASN A 2 53.27 46.42 1.14
C ASN A 2 52.60 45.26 1.89
N GLY A 3 51.45 45.51 2.51
CA GLY A 3 50.61 44.49 3.14
C GLY A 3 49.40 44.19 2.27
N HIS A 4 49.31 42.96 1.76
CA HIS A 4 48.13 42.43 1.06
C HIS A 4 46.95 42.21 2.03
N PRO A 5 45.68 42.42 1.60
CA PRO A 5 44.52 42.02 2.37
C PRO A 5 44.21 40.51 2.19
N PRO A 6 43.53 39.87 3.16
CA PRO A 6 43.25 38.43 3.13
C PRO A 6 42.18 38.06 2.10
N GLU A 7 42.44 36.94 1.44
CA GLU A 7 41.63 36.28 0.42
C GLU A 7 40.26 35.87 0.98
N SER A 8 39.19 36.30 0.31
CA SER A 8 37.82 35.90 0.61
C SER A 8 37.56 34.49 0.09
N ALA A 9 37.14 33.59 0.98
CA ALA A 9 36.78 32.22 0.65
C ALA A 9 35.58 32.19 -0.32
N LYS A 10 35.80 31.69 -1.54
CA LYS A 10 34.74 31.47 -2.53
C LYS A 10 33.83 30.31 -2.09
N PRO A 11 32.50 30.45 -2.13
CA PRO A 11 31.59 29.33 -1.87
C PRO A 11 31.72 28.28 -2.98
N LYS A 12 31.87 27.01 -2.58
CA LYS A 12 31.83 25.86 -3.49
C LYS A 12 30.45 25.79 -4.15
N PRO A 13 30.36 25.61 -5.49
CA PRO A 13 29.07 25.39 -6.13
C PRO A 13 28.46 24.07 -5.65
N PRO A 14 27.11 23.97 -5.53
CA PRO A 14 26.46 22.74 -5.14
C PRO A 14 26.73 21.63 -6.17
N ARG A 15 26.93 20.42 -5.65
CA ARG A 15 27.07 19.18 -6.43
C ARG A 15 25.89 19.06 -7.39
N ARG A 16 26.16 19.20 -8.69
CA ARG A 16 25.24 18.83 -9.76
C ARG A 16 24.82 17.38 -9.58
N TRP A 17 23.57 17.16 -9.23
CA TRP A 17 22.92 15.85 -9.35
C TRP A 17 22.99 15.46 -10.82
N ARG A 18 23.69 14.37 -11.11
CA ARG A 18 23.64 13.75 -12.44
C ARG A 18 22.24 13.19 -12.61
N MET A 19 21.53 13.73 -13.59
CA MET A 19 20.36 13.10 -14.19
C MET A 19 20.75 11.70 -14.67
N MET A 20 20.24 10.68 -14.01
CA MET A 20 19.98 9.38 -14.61
C MET A 20 18.47 9.21 -14.55
N GLY A 21 17.82 9.29 -15.71
CA GLY A 21 16.41 9.00 -15.86
C GLY A 21 16.10 7.53 -15.52
N PRO A 22 14.85 7.21 -15.17
CA PRO A 22 14.49 5.93 -14.56
C PRO A 22 14.49 4.84 -15.63
N GLY A 23 15.52 3.99 -15.59
CA GLY A 23 15.62 2.79 -16.40
C GLY A 23 14.95 1.61 -15.69
N LEU A 24 13.68 1.39 -15.98
CA LEU A 24 13.14 0.04 -16.26
C LEU A 24 13.49 -1.06 -15.23
N ALA A 25 12.79 -1.11 -14.10
CA ALA A 25 12.68 -2.35 -13.33
C ALA A 25 11.69 -3.30 -14.02
N LEU A 26 12.15 -3.90 -15.13
CA LEU A 26 11.60 -5.15 -15.63
C LEU A 26 12.06 -6.25 -14.66
N LEU A 27 11.17 -6.82 -13.87
CA LEU A 27 11.43 -8.12 -13.27
C LEU A 27 10.20 -9.02 -13.27
N VAL A 28 10.50 -10.20 -13.81
CA VAL A 28 9.68 -11.36 -14.12
C VAL A 28 9.12 -11.96 -12.84
N LEU A 29 7.79 -12.02 -12.74
CA LEU A 29 7.12 -13.00 -11.89
C LEU A 29 6.21 -13.86 -12.77
N GLY A 30 6.87 -14.63 -13.63
CA GLY A 30 6.35 -15.90 -14.14
C GLY A 30 6.25 -16.89 -12.98
N GLY A 31 5.19 -16.79 -12.21
CA GLY A 31 4.82 -17.71 -11.14
C GLY A 31 3.49 -18.37 -11.45
N THR A 32 3.44 -19.18 -12.50
CA THR A 32 2.38 -20.18 -12.67
C THR A 32 2.47 -21.21 -11.55
N GLY A 33 1.40 -21.32 -10.74
CA GLY A 33 1.02 -22.56 -10.07
C GLY A 33 1.39 -22.69 -8.60
N LEU A 34 0.52 -22.18 -7.70
CA LEU A 34 0.24 -22.80 -6.38
C LEU A 34 -0.94 -22.12 -5.62
N TYR A 35 -2.01 -21.74 -6.32
CA TYR A 35 -3.28 -21.31 -5.69
C TYR A 35 -4.48 -22.07 -6.27
N GLY A 36 -4.32 -23.37 -6.45
CA GLY A 36 -5.35 -24.21 -7.05
C GLY A 36 -5.37 -25.62 -6.50
N LEU A 37 -5.36 -25.81 -5.17
CA LEU A 37 -5.78 -27.08 -4.58
C LEU A 37 -6.07 -26.88 -3.08
N LEU A 38 -7.35 -26.65 -2.77
CA LEU A 38 -8.09 -27.12 -1.57
C LEU A 38 -9.38 -26.31 -1.43
N SER A 39 -10.29 -26.52 -2.39
CA SER A 39 -11.72 -26.22 -2.23
C SER A 39 -12.50 -27.19 -3.12
N ARG A 40 -12.44 -28.48 -2.76
CA ARG A 40 -13.45 -29.47 -3.14
C ARG A 40 -14.10 -29.96 -1.86
N THR A 41 -15.23 -29.36 -1.55
CA THR A 41 -16.21 -29.90 -0.60
C THR A 41 -17.03 -30.97 -1.31
N THR A 42 -17.46 -31.96 -0.52
CA THR A 42 -18.59 -32.89 -0.73
C THR A 42 -18.52 -33.94 -1.85
N ALA A 43 -18.26 -35.19 -1.44
CA ALA A 43 -19.09 -36.33 -1.83
C ALA A 43 -18.97 -37.42 -0.74
N ALA A 44 -20.02 -37.55 0.07
CA ALA A 44 -20.22 -38.69 0.94
C ALA A 44 -20.71 -39.89 0.11
N PRO A 45 -20.24 -41.12 0.37
CA PRO A 45 -20.95 -42.31 -0.04
C PRO A 45 -21.88 -42.77 1.10
N SER A 46 -23.17 -42.84 0.79
CA SER A 46 -24.19 -43.54 1.57
C SER A 46 -23.91 -45.04 1.61
N ALA A 47 -24.02 -45.69 2.78
CA ALA A 47 -24.42 -47.09 2.89
C ALA A 47 -24.86 -47.47 4.32
N THR A 48 -26.15 -47.78 4.44
CA THR A 48 -26.81 -48.87 5.21
C THR A 48 -26.58 -49.08 6.72
N THR A 49 -27.72 -49.01 7.43
CA THR A 49 -28.10 -49.57 8.75
C THR A 49 -27.73 -51.06 8.96
N PRO A 50 -27.63 -51.53 10.22
CA PRO A 50 -28.76 -52.24 10.82
C PRO A 50 -29.07 -51.91 12.30
N SER A 51 -30.31 -52.23 12.65
CA SER A 51 -31.05 -52.04 13.89
C SER A 51 -30.50 -52.79 15.12
N GLY A 52 -30.78 -52.24 16.31
CA GLY A 52 -30.73 -52.97 17.58
C GLY A 52 -31.14 -52.09 18.78
N THR A 53 -32.32 -52.34 19.34
CA THR A 53 -32.77 -51.92 20.69
C THR A 53 -33.01 -53.23 21.47
N PRO A 54 -32.87 -53.31 22.83
CA PRO A 54 -33.71 -52.57 23.78
C PRO A 54 -33.03 -52.06 25.09
N THR A 55 -33.72 -51.08 25.70
CA THR A 55 -33.83 -50.53 27.08
C THR A 55 -33.65 -51.51 28.28
N PRO A 56 -33.75 -51.11 29.59
CA PRO A 56 -33.85 -49.77 30.24
C PRO A 56 -33.04 -49.61 31.56
N GLN A 57 -32.89 -48.39 32.10
CA GLN A 57 -33.13 -48.14 33.54
C GLN A 57 -33.23 -46.64 33.89
N ALA A 58 -34.18 -46.35 34.76
CA ALA A 58 -34.60 -45.04 35.23
C ALA A 58 -33.94 -44.69 36.58
N HIS A 59 -33.76 -43.40 36.87
CA HIS A 59 -34.09 -42.78 38.17
C HIS A 59 -34.03 -41.23 38.07
N ALA A 60 -35.07 -40.59 38.62
CA ALA A 60 -35.21 -39.15 38.89
C ALA A 60 -34.71 -38.83 40.33
N PRO A 61 -34.90 -37.63 40.95
CA PRO A 61 -35.06 -36.25 40.48
C PRO A 61 -34.04 -35.25 41.16
N ALA A 62 -34.24 -33.95 40.92
CA ALA A 62 -33.46 -32.74 41.27
C ALA A 62 -33.05 -32.53 42.76
N PRO A 63 -32.17 -31.53 43.06
CA PRO A 63 -32.68 -30.17 43.38
C PRO A 63 -31.81 -28.96 42.92
N ARG A 64 -32.48 -27.83 42.65
CA ARG A 64 -31.94 -26.45 42.74
C ARG A 64 -31.80 -26.06 44.22
N PRO A 65 -30.82 -25.23 44.63
CA PRO A 65 -30.96 -23.76 44.68
C PRO A 65 -29.58 -23.06 44.42
N ALA A 66 -29.32 -21.75 44.42
CA ALA A 66 -29.99 -20.51 44.79
C ALA A 66 -29.34 -19.34 44.00
N ALA A 67 -30.04 -18.22 43.96
CA ALA A 67 -29.62 -16.94 43.38
C ALA A 67 -28.52 -16.21 44.17
N LEU A 68 -27.78 -15.33 43.46
CA LEU A 68 -26.97 -14.14 43.85
C LEU A 68 -25.80 -14.05 42.84
N ALA A 69 -25.43 -12.97 42.17
CA ALA A 69 -25.69 -11.55 42.36
C ALA A 69 -25.57 -10.82 41.00
N THR A 70 -26.40 -9.81 40.82
CA THR A 70 -26.35 -8.81 39.74
C THR A 70 -25.02 -8.04 39.79
N LYS A 71 -24.11 -8.31 38.85
CA LYS A 71 -23.00 -7.39 38.54
C LYS A 71 -23.40 -6.59 37.29
N ARG A 72 -23.78 -5.33 37.54
CA ARG A 72 -23.99 -4.26 36.58
C ARG A 72 -22.73 -4.15 35.71
N VAL A 73 -22.77 -4.70 34.51
CA VAL A 73 -21.78 -4.42 33.47
C VAL A 73 -22.15 -3.04 32.93
N GLU A 74 -21.34 -2.06 33.31
CA GLU A 74 -21.33 -0.74 32.70
C GLU A 74 -21.22 -0.90 31.18
N ALA A 75 -22.16 -0.28 30.49
CA ALA A 75 -22.20 -0.22 29.04
C ALA A 75 -20.88 0.36 28.53
N PRO A 76 -20.32 -0.17 27.42
CA PRO A 76 -19.25 0.52 26.73
C PRO A 76 -19.81 1.86 26.25
N VAL A 77 -19.23 2.94 26.76
CA VAL A 77 -19.42 4.30 26.27
C VAL A 77 -19.28 4.26 24.76
N ALA A 78 -20.39 4.54 24.08
CA ALA A 78 -20.44 4.67 22.65
C ALA A 78 -19.32 5.62 22.21
N ALA A 79 -18.38 5.09 21.44
CA ALA A 79 -17.52 5.91 20.60
C ALA A 79 -18.43 6.89 19.84
N PRO A 80 -18.07 8.18 19.72
CA PRO A 80 -18.89 9.11 18.95
C PRO A 80 -19.03 8.54 17.54
N ALA A 81 -20.27 8.21 17.20
CA ALA A 81 -20.67 7.84 15.86
C ALA A 81 -20.13 8.91 14.92
N GLY A 82 -19.24 8.50 14.00
CA GLY A 82 -18.73 9.37 12.96
C GLY A 82 -19.92 10.05 12.29
N THR A 83 -20.01 11.36 12.45
CA THR A 83 -21.04 12.17 11.80
C THR A 83 -20.86 11.92 10.32
N ALA A 84 -21.89 11.39 9.66
CA ALA A 84 -21.83 11.17 8.22
C ALA A 84 -21.46 12.51 7.56
N PRO A 85 -20.51 12.51 6.61
CA PRO A 85 -20.05 13.74 5.99
C PRO A 85 -21.25 14.49 5.42
N THR A 86 -21.26 15.80 5.64
CA THR A 86 -22.28 16.66 5.05
C THR A 86 -22.22 16.54 3.52
N LYS A 87 -23.34 16.80 2.84
CA LYS A 87 -23.38 16.71 1.35
C LYS A 87 -22.31 17.58 0.69
N ASP A 88 -21.96 18.70 1.31
CA ASP A 88 -20.92 19.61 0.83
C ASP A 88 -19.51 19.04 1.00
N GLU A 89 -19.21 18.39 2.14
CA GLU A 89 -17.93 17.70 2.35
C GLU A 89 -17.74 16.53 1.38
N ALA A 90 -18.80 15.76 1.13
CA ALA A 90 -18.76 14.65 0.17
C ALA A 90 -18.51 15.15 -1.26
N ARG A 91 -19.09 16.29 -1.65
CA ARG A 91 -18.85 16.91 -2.96
C ARG A 91 -17.39 17.37 -3.09
N VAL A 92 -16.89 18.10 -2.10
CA VAL A 92 -15.50 18.59 -2.10
C VAL A 92 -14.51 17.42 -2.15
N ALA A 93 -14.74 16.36 -1.39
CA ALA A 93 -13.89 15.16 -1.42
C ALA A 93 -13.88 14.49 -2.80
N LYS A 94 -15.03 14.45 -3.50
CA LYS A 94 -15.11 13.92 -4.86
C LYS A 94 -14.36 14.78 -5.86
N GLU A 95 -14.51 16.11 -5.79
CA GLU A 95 -13.78 17.06 -6.64
C GLU A 95 -12.26 16.95 -6.43
N GLN A 96 -11.82 16.81 -5.17
CA GLN A 96 -10.42 16.61 -4.84
C GLN A 96 -9.86 15.29 -5.39
N ARG A 97 -10.61 14.19 -5.28
CA ARG A 97 -10.22 12.87 -5.86
C ARG A 97 -10.11 12.94 -7.37
N GLU A 98 -11.07 13.56 -8.05
CA GLU A 98 -11.04 13.69 -9.51
C GLU A 98 -9.87 14.55 -9.98
N ALA A 99 -9.61 15.65 -9.28
CA ALA A 99 -8.46 16.49 -9.60
C ALA A 99 -7.13 15.76 -9.32
N ALA A 100 -7.05 14.90 -8.30
CA ALA A 100 -5.87 14.05 -8.07
C ALA A 100 -5.66 13.01 -9.20
N ARG A 101 -6.74 12.38 -9.69
CA ARG A 101 -6.72 11.53 -10.88
C ARG A 101 -6.23 12.29 -12.11
N GLN A 102 -6.75 13.49 -12.32
CA GLN A 102 -6.36 14.34 -13.44
C GLN A 102 -4.86 14.68 -13.40
N SER A 103 -4.33 15.07 -12.24
CA SER A 103 -2.89 15.30 -12.07
C SER A 103 -2.06 14.05 -12.37
N ALA A 104 -2.49 12.87 -11.91
CA ALA A 104 -1.79 11.62 -12.21
C ALA A 104 -1.82 11.29 -13.72
N ARG A 105 -2.94 11.56 -14.41
CA ARG A 105 -3.06 11.37 -15.86
C ARG A 105 -2.17 12.33 -16.65
N GLU A 106 -2.15 13.61 -16.27
CA GLU A 106 -1.29 14.62 -16.86
C GLU A 106 0.18 14.27 -16.66
N TYR A 107 0.57 13.86 -15.45
CA TYR A 107 1.91 13.38 -15.16
C TYR A 107 2.27 12.17 -16.04
N ARG A 108 1.39 11.17 -16.13
CA ARG A 108 1.64 9.97 -16.95
C ARG A 108 1.82 10.30 -18.43
N ALA A 109 0.96 11.17 -18.97
CA ALA A 109 1.02 11.59 -20.36
C ALA A 109 2.26 12.46 -20.65
N GLY A 110 2.65 13.28 -19.67
CA GLY A 110 3.74 14.23 -19.77
C GLY A 110 5.12 13.63 -19.54
N ARG A 111 5.30 12.68 -18.62
CA ARG A 111 6.64 12.27 -18.12
C ARG A 111 7.61 11.72 -19.17
N PHE A 112 7.12 11.31 -20.34
CA PHE A 112 7.93 10.85 -21.47
C PHE A 112 8.02 11.86 -22.62
N ASN A 113 7.36 13.00 -22.48
CA ASN A 113 7.36 14.08 -23.44
C ASN A 113 8.50 15.05 -23.12
N ALA A 114 9.37 15.32 -24.11
CA ALA A 114 10.51 16.23 -23.97
C ALA A 114 10.11 17.68 -23.62
N PHE A 115 8.86 18.08 -23.89
CA PHE A 115 8.34 19.41 -23.57
C PHE A 115 7.63 19.49 -22.22
N PHE A 116 7.43 18.35 -21.55
CA PHE A 116 6.82 18.34 -20.23
C PHE A 116 7.83 18.80 -19.18
N ARG A 117 7.53 19.93 -18.54
CA ARG A 117 8.34 20.48 -17.46
C ARG A 117 7.95 19.82 -16.15
N LYS A 118 8.47 18.62 -15.94
CA LYS A 118 8.19 17.81 -14.75
C LYS A 118 8.44 18.57 -13.45
N GLU A 119 9.55 19.28 -13.36
CA GLU A 119 9.95 20.01 -12.14
C GLU A 119 8.95 21.11 -11.81
N VAL A 120 8.49 21.86 -12.82
CA VAL A 120 7.48 22.92 -12.66
C VAL A 120 6.13 22.32 -12.24
N PHE A 121 5.73 21.23 -12.87
CA PHE A 121 4.49 20.53 -12.54
C PHE A 121 4.48 20.02 -11.08
N VAL A 122 5.58 19.42 -10.62
CA VAL A 122 5.72 18.96 -9.23
C VAL A 122 5.73 20.15 -8.26
N GLU A 123 6.42 21.25 -8.59
CA GLU A 123 6.44 22.47 -7.76
C GLU A 123 5.03 23.08 -7.61
N GLU A 124 4.24 23.10 -8.69
CA GLU A 124 2.85 23.57 -8.65
C GLU A 124 1.98 22.70 -7.75
N LEU A 125 2.10 21.37 -7.85
CA LEU A 125 1.39 20.44 -6.98
C LEU A 125 1.79 20.58 -5.51
N THR A 126 3.08 20.79 -5.25
CA THR A 126 3.58 21.11 -3.91
C THR A 126 2.97 22.41 -3.39
N ARG A 127 2.80 23.43 -4.23
CA ARG A 127 2.19 24.72 -3.86
C ARG A 127 0.70 24.59 -3.52
N GLU A 128 -0.02 23.68 -4.19
CA GLU A 128 -1.41 23.33 -3.83
C GLU A 128 -1.51 22.61 -2.47
N GLY A 129 -0.38 22.10 -1.96
CA GLY A 129 -0.20 21.65 -0.59
C GLY A 129 -0.73 20.24 -0.31
N GLY A 130 -0.73 19.90 0.99
CA GLY A 130 -1.06 18.56 1.48
C GLY A 130 -2.43 18.03 1.09
N ALA A 131 -3.40 18.88 0.72
CA ALA A 131 -4.73 18.46 0.29
C ALA A 131 -4.69 17.56 -0.95
N ARG A 132 -3.82 17.85 -1.91
CA ARG A 132 -3.64 17.05 -3.13
C ARG A 132 -3.05 15.68 -2.81
N ILE A 133 -2.06 15.63 -1.93
CA ILE A 133 -1.43 14.38 -1.45
C ILE A 133 -2.44 13.52 -0.70
N VAL A 134 -3.26 14.13 0.17
CA VAL A 134 -4.34 13.44 0.88
C VAL A 134 -5.37 12.88 -0.10
N ALA A 135 -5.71 13.62 -1.15
CA ALA A 135 -6.61 13.14 -2.19
C ALA A 135 -6.03 11.95 -2.97
N LEU A 136 -4.75 11.99 -3.37
CA LEU A 136 -4.05 10.86 -3.98
C LEU A 136 -4.06 9.63 -3.07
N ARG A 137 -3.73 9.82 -1.79
CA ARG A 137 -3.76 8.76 -0.79
C ARG A 137 -5.16 8.15 -0.66
N ASN A 138 -6.20 8.98 -0.56
CA ASN A 138 -7.57 8.52 -0.38
C ASN A 138 -8.08 7.77 -1.62
N GLU A 139 -7.67 8.19 -2.81
CA GLU A 139 -7.99 7.50 -4.06
C GLU A 139 -7.26 6.15 -4.17
N LEU A 140 -5.98 6.10 -3.80
CA LEU A 140 -5.22 4.85 -3.73
C LEU A 140 -5.71 3.91 -2.62
N ALA A 141 -6.28 4.43 -1.52
CA ALA A 141 -6.87 3.59 -0.47
C ALA A 141 -8.18 2.92 -0.91
N ASP A 142 -8.82 3.41 -1.96
CA ASP A 142 -10.09 2.89 -2.48
C ASP A 142 -9.83 1.89 -3.62
N PRO A 143 -10.05 0.57 -3.42
CA PRO A 143 -9.78 -0.45 -4.43
C PRO A 143 -10.90 -0.57 -5.48
N THR A 144 -11.97 0.25 -5.41
CA THR A 144 -13.16 0.11 -6.26
C THR A 144 -12.81 0.14 -7.76
N ALA A 145 -11.85 0.96 -8.17
CA ALA A 145 -11.41 1.01 -9.57
C ALA A 145 -10.81 -0.33 -10.05
N LEU A 146 -10.11 -1.06 -9.18
CA LEU A 146 -9.55 -2.39 -9.49
C LEU A 146 -10.65 -3.46 -9.57
N GLN A 147 -11.77 -3.29 -8.88
CA GLN A 147 -12.89 -4.24 -8.94
C GLN A 147 -13.58 -4.24 -10.30
N GLN A 148 -13.38 -3.21 -11.12
CA GLN A 148 -13.89 -3.12 -12.48
C GLN A 148 -13.06 -3.94 -13.49
N LEU A 149 -11.94 -4.52 -13.06
CA LEU A 149 -11.08 -5.32 -13.91
C LEU A 149 -11.73 -6.67 -14.26
N PRO A 150 -11.55 -7.16 -15.50
CA PRO A 150 -12.07 -8.46 -15.88
C PRO A 150 -11.42 -9.58 -15.04
N PRO A 151 -12.16 -10.66 -14.74
CA PRO A 151 -11.59 -11.84 -14.09
C PRO A 151 -10.38 -12.35 -14.87
N GLY A 152 -9.27 -12.62 -14.16
CA GLY A 152 -8.04 -13.09 -14.80
C GLY A 152 -7.25 -12.04 -15.57
N ALA A 153 -7.52 -10.74 -15.38
CA ALA A 153 -6.74 -9.66 -15.99
C ALA A 153 -5.22 -9.85 -15.81
N GLN A 154 -4.50 -9.86 -16.93
CA GLN A 154 -3.04 -9.97 -16.96
C GLN A 154 -2.43 -8.58 -17.11
N PHE A 155 -1.99 -7.98 -16.00
CA PHE A 155 -1.62 -6.55 -15.99
C PHE A 155 -0.45 -6.20 -16.90
N LEU A 156 0.51 -7.11 -17.08
CA LEU A 156 1.67 -6.89 -17.95
C LEU A 156 1.30 -6.90 -19.44
N GLU A 157 0.29 -7.69 -19.81
CA GLU A 157 -0.15 -7.86 -21.19
C GLU A 157 -1.18 -6.81 -21.58
N THR A 158 -2.25 -6.68 -20.79
CA THR A 158 -3.41 -5.85 -21.15
C THR A 158 -3.29 -4.42 -20.65
N LYS A 159 -2.39 -4.15 -19.69
CA LYS A 159 -2.12 -2.83 -19.10
C LYS A 159 -3.42 -2.04 -18.86
N PRO A 160 -4.33 -2.58 -18.04
CA PRO A 160 -5.67 -2.00 -17.91
C PRO A 160 -5.60 -0.60 -17.29
N GLU A 161 -6.40 0.32 -17.81
CA GLU A 161 -6.34 1.74 -17.43
C GLU A 161 -6.45 2.00 -15.91
N PRO A 162 -7.33 1.30 -15.14
CA PRO A 162 -7.36 1.47 -13.69
C PRO A 162 -6.02 1.17 -12.98
N VAL A 163 -5.24 0.22 -13.50
CA VAL A 163 -3.92 -0.09 -12.96
C VAL A 163 -2.92 1.00 -13.35
N LEU A 164 -2.92 1.43 -14.62
CA LEU A 164 -2.00 2.47 -15.09
C LEU A 164 -2.21 3.82 -14.40
N GLU A 165 -3.47 4.17 -14.13
CA GLU A 165 -3.83 5.39 -13.40
C GLU A 165 -3.30 5.35 -11.95
N ARG A 166 -3.48 4.22 -11.27
CA ARG A 166 -3.00 4.04 -9.89
C ARG A 166 -1.46 3.98 -9.82
N MET A 167 -0.80 3.35 -10.78
CA MET A 167 0.66 3.43 -10.91
C MET A 167 1.12 4.88 -11.07
N ALA A 168 0.46 5.67 -11.92
CA ALA A 168 0.81 7.08 -12.09
C ALA A 168 0.58 7.92 -10.82
N MET A 169 -0.43 7.61 -10.01
CA MET A 169 -0.59 8.24 -8.69
C MET A 169 0.56 7.90 -7.74
N ILE A 170 1.04 6.65 -7.75
CA ILE A 170 2.20 6.23 -6.97
C ILE A 170 3.47 6.88 -7.51
N ASP A 171 3.58 7.11 -8.84
CA ASP A 171 4.68 7.87 -9.45
C ASP A 171 4.66 9.29 -8.88
N LEU A 172 3.49 9.91 -8.86
CA LEU A 172 3.34 11.28 -8.41
C LEU A 172 3.64 11.44 -6.91
N LEU A 173 3.18 10.51 -6.07
CA LEU A 173 3.57 10.49 -4.66
C LEU A 173 5.08 10.39 -4.47
N PHE A 174 5.75 9.57 -5.28
CA PHE A 174 7.20 9.44 -5.25
C PHE A 174 7.92 10.71 -5.68
N GLU A 175 7.44 11.43 -6.69
CA GLU A 175 8.03 12.72 -7.08
C GLU A 175 7.89 13.79 -6.01
N LEU A 176 6.78 13.76 -5.26
CA LEU A 176 6.52 14.70 -4.16
C LEU A 176 7.31 14.33 -2.89
N ALA A 177 7.56 13.04 -2.66
CA ALA A 177 8.13 12.52 -1.42
C ALA A 177 9.48 13.12 -0.98
N PRO A 178 10.40 13.58 -1.85
CA PRO A 178 11.62 14.24 -1.39
C PRO A 178 11.37 15.56 -0.64
N GLN A 179 10.37 16.33 -1.09
CA GLN A 179 10.07 17.68 -0.59
C GLN A 179 8.93 17.66 0.43
N GLU A 180 8.00 16.71 0.29
CA GLU A 180 6.75 16.66 1.06
C GLU A 180 6.73 15.47 2.05
N PRO A 181 6.86 15.72 3.37
CA PRO A 181 6.72 14.68 4.39
C PRO A 181 5.37 13.96 4.30
N THR A 182 4.29 14.67 3.99
CA THR A 182 2.94 14.10 3.85
C THR A 182 2.87 13.06 2.72
N ALA A 183 3.69 13.18 1.67
CA ALA A 183 3.76 12.17 0.61
C ALA A 183 4.45 10.89 1.10
N ARG A 184 5.53 11.01 1.89
CA ARG A 184 6.17 9.85 2.55
C ARG A 184 5.22 9.15 3.53
N GLU A 185 4.47 9.93 4.31
CA GLU A 185 3.43 9.42 5.21
C GLU A 185 2.30 8.69 4.46
N ALA A 186 1.85 9.26 3.34
CA ALA A 186 0.85 8.64 2.47
C ALA A 186 1.36 7.30 1.91
N MET A 187 2.58 7.26 1.39
CA MET A 187 3.19 6.04 0.87
C MET A 187 3.30 4.96 1.96
N THR A 188 3.75 5.35 3.16
CA THR A 188 3.86 4.46 4.32
C THR A 188 2.49 3.91 4.73
N SER A 189 1.48 4.78 4.85
CA SER A 189 0.11 4.41 5.21
C SER A 189 -0.50 3.42 4.21
N LEU A 190 -0.33 3.67 2.91
CA LEU A 190 -0.80 2.76 1.86
C LEU A 190 -0.06 1.41 1.87
N ALA A 191 1.26 1.43 2.08
CA ALA A 191 2.07 0.21 2.19
C ALA A 191 1.63 -0.66 3.39
N LEU A 192 1.23 -0.06 4.50
CA LEU A 192 0.79 -0.77 5.71
C LEU A 192 -0.70 -1.16 5.73
N THR A 193 -1.53 -0.56 4.87
CA THR A 193 -2.97 -0.83 4.85
C THR A 193 -3.25 -2.32 4.58
N PRO A 194 -3.99 -3.05 5.43
CA PRO A 194 -4.29 -4.46 5.18
C PRO A 194 -5.04 -4.68 3.86
N ILE A 195 -4.70 -5.76 3.15
CA ILE A 195 -5.47 -6.19 1.97
C ILE A 195 -6.65 -7.02 2.47
N ASP A 196 -7.87 -6.57 2.15
CA ASP A 196 -9.09 -7.31 2.46
C ASP A 196 -9.10 -8.67 1.73
N SER A 197 -9.20 -9.74 2.51
CA SER A 197 -9.16 -11.12 2.03
C SER A 197 -10.40 -11.51 1.21
N THR A 198 -11.50 -10.77 1.37
CA THR A 198 -12.76 -10.97 0.65
C THR A 198 -12.72 -10.43 -0.78
N LEU A 199 -11.71 -9.63 -1.13
CA LEU A 199 -11.56 -9.06 -2.47
C LEU A 199 -11.24 -10.14 -3.52
N PRO A 200 -11.68 -9.94 -4.77
CA PRO A 200 -11.31 -10.81 -5.89
C PRO A 200 -9.79 -10.94 -6.06
N ASP A 201 -9.33 -12.08 -6.56
CA ASP A 201 -7.89 -12.35 -6.73
C ASP A 201 -7.19 -11.37 -7.66
N SER A 202 -7.86 -10.89 -8.71
CA SER A 202 -7.33 -9.82 -9.57
C SER A 202 -7.06 -8.55 -8.78
N VAL A 203 -8.00 -8.13 -7.94
CA VAL A 203 -7.87 -6.92 -7.10
C VAL A 203 -6.73 -7.09 -6.10
N LYS A 204 -6.66 -8.23 -5.41
CA LYS A 204 -5.57 -8.52 -4.46
C LYS A 204 -4.20 -8.47 -5.13
N LYS A 205 -4.07 -9.04 -6.34
CA LYS A 205 -2.83 -8.95 -7.13
C LYS A 205 -2.46 -7.50 -7.45
N GLY A 206 -3.45 -6.67 -7.80
CA GLY A 206 -3.24 -5.24 -8.06
C GLY A 206 -2.69 -4.53 -6.82
N LEU A 207 -3.35 -4.73 -5.68
CA LEU A 207 -2.94 -4.14 -4.40
C LEU A 207 -1.57 -4.63 -3.93
N VAL A 208 -1.21 -5.90 -4.17
CA VAL A 208 0.15 -6.39 -3.89
C VAL A 208 1.18 -5.69 -4.78
N GLY A 209 0.89 -5.52 -6.07
CA GLY A 209 1.75 -4.77 -7.00
C GLY A 209 1.93 -3.32 -6.57
N GLU A 210 0.87 -2.65 -6.12
CA GLU A 210 0.97 -1.28 -5.59
C GLU A 210 1.84 -1.19 -4.34
N LYS A 211 1.71 -2.15 -3.41
CA LYS A 211 2.56 -2.22 -2.23
C LYS A 211 4.02 -2.46 -2.58
N TYR A 212 4.28 -3.27 -3.62
CA TYR A 212 5.61 -3.46 -4.17
C TYR A 212 6.19 -2.13 -4.64
N ASP A 213 5.47 -1.42 -5.51
CA ASP A 213 5.91 -0.12 -6.05
C ASP A 213 6.12 0.92 -4.96
N LEU A 214 5.21 1.00 -3.99
CA LEU A 214 5.29 1.91 -2.85
C LEU A 214 6.55 1.65 -2.02
N LEU A 215 6.83 0.39 -1.67
CA LEU A 215 7.99 0.05 -0.84
C LEU A 215 9.30 0.24 -1.61
N PHE A 216 9.34 -0.18 -2.87
CA PHE A 216 10.48 0.02 -3.76
C PHE A 216 10.86 1.49 -3.87
N ARG A 217 9.88 2.38 -4.01
CA ARG A 217 10.09 3.83 -4.14
C ARG A 217 10.37 4.51 -2.82
N LEU A 218 9.70 4.09 -1.75
CA LEU A 218 9.99 4.61 -0.41
C LEU A 218 11.46 4.37 -0.06
N ALA A 219 12.01 3.19 -0.39
CA ALA A 219 13.41 2.87 -0.16
C ALA A 219 14.40 3.76 -0.93
N GLN A 220 13.98 4.31 -2.09
CA GLN A 220 14.78 5.27 -2.86
C GLN A 220 14.82 6.67 -2.23
N VAL A 221 13.73 7.09 -1.58
CA VAL A 221 13.63 8.42 -0.96
C VAL A 221 14.15 8.40 0.48
N ASP A 222 13.76 7.39 1.25
CA ASP A 222 14.07 7.25 2.67
C ASP A 222 14.27 5.78 3.02
N ARG A 223 15.54 5.36 3.00
CA ARG A 223 15.97 3.97 3.22
C ARG A 223 15.52 3.44 4.58
N GLN A 224 15.65 4.24 5.64
CA GLN A 224 15.33 3.80 6.99
C GLN A 224 13.81 3.69 7.17
N LEU A 225 13.06 4.68 6.69
CA LEU A 225 11.61 4.64 6.73
C LEU A 225 11.05 3.43 5.97
N ALA A 226 11.65 3.05 4.83
CA ALA A 226 11.25 1.85 4.10
C ALA A 226 11.50 0.55 4.88
N VAL A 227 12.65 0.41 5.53
CA VAL A 227 12.97 -0.74 6.41
C VAL A 227 11.99 -0.81 7.58
N ASP A 228 11.73 0.32 8.23
CA ASP A 228 10.79 0.43 9.35
C ASP A 228 9.34 0.14 8.92
N THR A 229 8.99 0.51 7.69
CA THR A 229 7.67 0.20 7.11
C THR A 229 7.55 -1.28 6.81
N TYR A 230 8.56 -1.89 6.21
CA TYR A 230 8.57 -3.33 5.94
C TYR A 230 8.49 -4.17 7.22
N SER A 231 9.23 -3.80 8.27
CA SER A 231 9.25 -4.55 9.54
C SER A 231 7.87 -4.59 10.21
N LYS A 232 7.06 -3.53 10.04
CA LYS A 232 5.68 -3.41 10.54
C LYS A 232 4.63 -4.21 9.78
N LEU A 233 4.96 -4.80 8.62
CA LEU A 233 4.02 -5.65 7.89
C LEU A 233 3.68 -6.91 8.71
N GLU A 234 2.40 -7.14 8.98
CA GLU A 234 1.98 -8.28 9.83
C GLU A 234 1.89 -9.60 9.08
N ASN A 235 1.55 -9.56 7.78
CA ASN A 235 1.33 -10.75 6.97
C ASN A 235 2.68 -11.34 6.47
N PRO A 236 3.08 -12.55 6.91
CA PRO A 236 4.38 -13.14 6.52
C PRO A 236 4.50 -13.40 5.02
N ARG A 237 3.42 -13.87 4.38
CA ARG A 237 3.42 -14.12 2.92
C ARG A 237 3.61 -12.83 2.14
N LEU A 238 2.98 -11.75 2.59
CA LEU A 238 3.15 -10.44 1.97
C LEU A 238 4.56 -9.90 2.20
N LYS A 239 5.12 -10.08 3.40
CA LYS A 239 6.53 -9.74 3.69
C LYS A 239 7.47 -10.43 2.72
N ASP A 240 7.33 -11.74 2.53
CA ASP A 240 8.20 -12.49 1.61
C ASP A 240 8.12 -11.97 0.16
N LEU A 241 6.91 -11.63 -0.31
CA LEU A 241 6.72 -11.05 -1.65
C LEU A 241 7.31 -9.63 -1.78
N LEU A 242 7.25 -8.82 -0.72
CA LEU A 242 7.71 -7.43 -0.75
C LEU A 242 9.21 -7.28 -0.41
N ARG A 243 9.85 -8.35 0.06
CA ARG A 243 11.28 -8.34 0.42
C ARG A 243 12.16 -7.92 -0.76
N GLU A 244 11.86 -8.47 -1.94
CA GLU A 244 12.58 -8.12 -3.16
C GLU A 244 12.40 -6.63 -3.52
N ALA A 245 11.20 -6.07 -3.33
CA ALA A 245 10.93 -4.65 -3.55
C ALA A 245 11.82 -3.76 -2.66
N LEU A 246 11.92 -4.11 -1.37
CA LEU A 246 12.78 -3.41 -0.42
C LEU A 246 14.24 -3.47 -0.86
N PHE A 247 14.76 -4.65 -1.16
CA PHE A 247 16.18 -4.80 -1.51
C PHE A 247 16.51 -4.11 -2.84
N ALA A 248 15.65 -4.25 -3.85
CA ALA A 248 15.81 -3.57 -5.12
C ALA A 248 15.75 -2.04 -4.94
N GLY A 249 14.82 -1.54 -4.14
CA GLY A 249 14.68 -0.11 -3.87
C GLY A 249 15.88 0.47 -3.11
N LEU A 250 16.41 -0.26 -2.13
CA LEU A 250 17.63 0.13 -1.41
C LEU A 250 18.84 0.16 -2.36
N ALA A 251 19.00 -0.84 -3.23
CA ALA A 251 20.07 -0.86 -4.22
C ALA A 251 19.96 0.33 -5.20
N GLU A 252 18.76 0.62 -5.71
CA GLU A 252 18.50 1.75 -6.62
C GLU A 252 18.72 3.10 -5.95
N SER A 253 18.52 3.19 -4.63
CA SER A 253 18.87 4.38 -3.84
C SER A 253 20.40 4.64 -3.77
N GLY A 254 21.23 3.71 -4.28
CA GLY A 254 22.68 3.75 -4.22
C GLY A 254 23.29 3.09 -2.98
N ALA A 255 22.52 2.29 -2.22
CA ALA A 255 23.08 1.49 -1.13
C ALA A 255 23.90 0.33 -1.70
N ASN A 256 25.10 0.11 -1.15
CA ASN A 256 25.92 -1.03 -1.57
C ASN A 256 25.44 -2.34 -0.91
N PRO A 257 25.85 -3.53 -1.40
CA PRO A 257 25.38 -4.81 -0.86
C PRO A 257 25.66 -5.01 0.65
N ASP A 258 26.72 -4.42 1.20
CA ASP A 258 27.04 -4.52 2.62
C ASP A 258 26.12 -3.66 3.47
N GLU A 259 25.79 -2.47 2.97
CA GLU A 259 24.83 -1.56 3.59
C GLU A 259 23.43 -2.18 3.59
N VAL A 260 22.98 -2.71 2.44
CA VAL A 260 21.68 -3.42 2.35
C VAL A 260 21.64 -4.54 3.38
N ARG A 261 22.66 -5.41 3.41
CA ARG A 261 22.75 -6.51 4.40
C ARG A 261 22.69 -6.02 5.84
N ARG A 262 23.38 -4.92 6.17
CA ARG A 262 23.38 -4.34 7.51
C ARG A 262 22.01 -3.79 7.90
N MET A 263 21.37 -3.05 7.00
CA MET A 263 20.05 -2.45 7.23
C MET A 263 18.97 -3.52 7.40
N THR A 264 19.10 -4.65 6.72
CA THR A 264 18.08 -5.70 6.69
C THR A 264 18.41 -6.89 7.58
N ALA A 265 19.50 -6.86 8.36
CA ALA A 265 19.99 -8.00 9.15
C ALA A 265 19.02 -8.49 10.23
N HIS A 266 18.09 -7.64 10.65
CA HIS A 266 17.13 -7.89 11.72
C HIS A 266 15.73 -8.27 11.22
N LEU A 267 15.53 -8.29 9.90
CA LEU A 267 14.26 -8.58 9.22
C LEU A 267 14.11 -10.08 8.96
#